data_AF-A0A4W3GF98-F1
#
_entry.id   AF-A0A4W3GF98-F1
#
_cell.length_a   1.000
_cell.length_b   1.000
_cell.length_c   1.000
_cell.angle_alpha   90.00
_cell.angle_beta   90.00
_cell.angle_gamma   90.00
#
_symmetry.space_group_name_H-M   'P 1'
#
loop_
_entity.id
_entity.type
_entity.pdbx_description
1 polymer ?
#
loop_
_entity_poly.entity_id
_entity_poly.type
_entity_poly.pdbx_seq_one_letter_code
_entity_poly.pdbx_strand_id
1 'polypeptide(L)'
;KHNDGFLVRQPGSVTVRQPGSVTVRQPGSVTVRQPGSVTVCQPGSVTVRQPGSVTVRQPGSVTVRQPGSVIVRQPGSVTVRQPGSVTVHQPGSVTVRQPGSVTVHQPGSVTVHQPGSVTVRQPVSVTVRQPGSVTVRQSGSVTVRQSGSVTVRQPGSVTVRQSVTVAQIAKNKFKGAKQDQNVLWDVGLYLKKAGI
;
A
#
# COMPACT_ATOMS: atom_id res chain seq x y z
N LYS A 1 13.24 -31.64 13.13
CA LYS A 1 12.50 -31.02 14.26
C LYS A 1 11.23 -30.39 13.70
N HIS A 2 10.10 -30.74 14.29
CA HIS A 2 8.72 -30.60 13.80
C HIS A 2 8.34 -29.21 13.26
N ASN A 3 7.85 -29.17 12.02
CA ASN A 3 7.13 -28.03 11.43
C ASN A 3 5.62 -28.29 11.59
N ASP A 4 5.13 -28.28 12.82
CA ASP A 4 3.71 -28.51 13.09
C ASP A 4 2.98 -27.17 12.88
N GLY A 5 2.51 -26.95 11.65
CA GLY A 5 1.70 -25.77 11.33
C GLY A 5 0.43 -25.73 12.19
N PHE A 6 0.16 -24.61 12.84
CA PHE A 6 -1.04 -24.41 13.64
C PHE A 6 -2.23 -24.09 12.74
N LEU A 7 -3.27 -24.92 12.79
CA LEU A 7 -4.46 -24.78 11.95
C LEU A 7 -5.70 -24.47 12.80
N VAL A 8 -6.28 -23.29 12.59
CA VAL A 8 -7.52 -22.88 13.26
C VAL A 8 -8.74 -23.36 12.47
N ARG A 9 -9.52 -24.28 13.07
CA ARG A 9 -10.71 -24.91 12.48
C ARG A 9 -12.05 -24.48 13.07
N GLN A 10 -12.07 -23.62 14.10
CA GLN A 10 -13.31 -23.18 14.75
C GLN A 10 -13.44 -21.65 14.69
N PRO A 11 -14.67 -21.11 14.57
CA PRO A 11 -14.92 -19.69 14.70
C PRO A 11 -14.51 -19.16 16.07
N GLY A 12 -14.10 -17.89 16.14
CA GLY A 12 -13.81 -17.22 17.42
C GLY A 12 -12.52 -16.41 17.44
N SER A 13 -12.03 -16.12 18.64
CA SER A 13 -10.79 -15.37 18.86
C SER A 13 -9.65 -16.32 19.20
N VAL A 14 -8.57 -16.29 18.42
CA VAL A 14 -7.40 -17.14 18.62
C VAL A 14 -6.16 -16.30 18.79
N THR A 15 -5.39 -16.60 19.85
CA THR A 15 -4.06 -16.01 20.05
C THR A 15 -3.00 -17.09 19.89
N VAL A 16 -2.16 -16.95 18.87
CA VAL A 16 -1.02 -17.83 18.63
C VAL A 16 0.24 -17.24 19.26
N ARG A 17 0.87 -18.00 20.16
CA ARG A 17 2.03 -17.59 20.95
C ARG A 17 3.30 -18.42 20.69
N GLN A 18 3.26 -19.31 19.70
CA GLN A 18 4.40 -20.14 19.31
C GLN A 18 4.89 -19.75 17.91
N PRO A 19 6.20 -19.83 17.64
CA PRO A 19 6.73 -19.66 16.28
C PRO A 19 6.17 -20.72 15.32
N GLY A 20 6.11 -20.40 14.03
CA GLY A 20 5.74 -21.36 12.99
C GLY A 20 4.70 -20.84 12.01
N SER A 21 4.15 -21.75 11.20
CA SER A 21 3.12 -21.41 10.21
C SER A 21 1.73 -21.50 10.82
N VAL A 22 0.91 -20.47 10.64
CA VAL A 22 -0.48 -20.41 11.09
C VAL A 22 -1.40 -20.35 9.87
N THR A 23 -2.36 -21.27 9.80
CA THR A 23 -3.41 -21.26 8.77
C THR A 23 -4.79 -21.14 9.42
N VAL A 24 -5.54 -20.12 9.03
CA VAL A 24 -6.86 -19.81 9.56
C VAL A 24 -7.90 -20.02 8.47
N ARG A 25 -8.83 -20.95 8.70
CA ARG A 25 -9.86 -21.34 7.72
C ARG A 25 -11.29 -21.09 8.17
N GLN A 26 -11.49 -20.36 9.28
CA GLN A 26 -12.82 -20.00 9.78
C GLN A 26 -12.91 -18.51 10.10
N PRO A 27 -14.13 -17.93 10.10
CA PRO A 27 -14.34 -16.55 10.49
C PRO A 27 -13.92 -16.28 11.94
N GLY A 28 -13.35 -15.09 12.21
CA GLY A 28 -12.97 -14.75 13.57
C GLY A 28 -11.89 -13.68 13.69
N SER A 29 -11.28 -13.61 14.87
CA SER A 29 -10.17 -12.69 15.14
C SER A 29 -8.91 -13.48 15.46
N VAL A 30 -7.80 -13.18 14.79
CA VAL A 30 -6.54 -13.88 15.01
C VAL A 30 -5.44 -12.90 15.38
N THR A 31 -4.81 -13.15 16.53
CA THR A 31 -3.61 -12.43 16.97
C THR A 31 -2.41 -13.36 16.96
N VAL A 32 -1.41 -13.05 16.14
CA VAL A 32 -0.14 -13.80 16.09
C VAL A 32 0.96 -12.95 16.73
N ARG A 33 1.62 -13.52 17.75
CA ARG A 33 2.62 -12.82 18.59
C ARG A 33 4.05 -13.34 18.45
N GLN A 34 4.32 -14.28 17.54
CA GLN A 34 5.64 -14.85 17.31
C GLN A 34 6.01 -14.84 15.82
N PRO A 35 7.30 -14.95 15.47
CA PRO A 35 7.75 -15.02 14.08
C PRO A 35 7.15 -16.21 13.35
N GLY A 36 6.85 -16.03 12.06
CA GLY A 36 6.25 -17.11 11.28
C GLY A 36 5.56 -16.68 10.00
N SER A 37 4.84 -17.61 9.39
CA SER A 37 3.99 -17.33 8.22
C SER A 37 2.53 -17.42 8.61
N VAL A 38 1.72 -16.44 8.22
CA VAL A 38 0.28 -16.39 8.55
C VAL A 38 -0.52 -16.41 7.25
N THR A 39 -1.36 -17.43 7.08
CA THR A 39 -2.33 -17.51 5.97
C THR A 39 -3.75 -17.47 6.52
N VAL A 40 -4.55 -16.50 6.06
CA VAL A 40 -5.95 -16.33 6.49
C VAL A 40 -6.85 -16.36 5.26
N CYS A 41 -7.80 -17.29 5.25
CA CYS A 41 -8.67 -17.57 4.11
C CYS A 41 -10.13 -17.14 4.29
N GLN A 42 -10.54 -16.67 5.47
CA GLN A 42 -11.93 -16.35 5.79
C GLN A 42 -12.09 -14.96 6.44
N PRO A 43 -13.31 -14.36 6.37
CA PRO A 43 -13.62 -13.04 6.93
C PRO A 43 -13.25 -12.89 8.40
N GLY A 44 -12.65 -11.76 8.77
CA GLY A 44 -12.21 -11.56 10.14
C GLY A 44 -11.27 -10.39 10.35
N SER A 45 -10.76 -10.29 11.58
CA SER A 45 -9.73 -9.34 11.96
C SER A 45 -8.40 -10.05 12.22
N VAL A 46 -7.33 -9.57 11.59
CA VAL A 46 -6.00 -10.17 11.71
C VAL A 46 -5.03 -9.16 12.30
N THR A 47 -4.38 -9.52 13.40
CA THR A 47 -3.30 -8.73 14.01
C THR A 47 -2.01 -9.56 14.07
N VAL A 48 -0.99 -9.13 13.34
CA VAL A 48 0.35 -9.76 13.37
C VAL A 48 1.36 -8.80 14.01
N ARG A 49 2.02 -9.26 15.07
CA ARG A 49 2.91 -8.42 15.90
C ARG A 49 4.39 -8.73 15.79
N GLN A 50 4.80 -9.73 15.01
CA GLN A 50 6.20 -10.15 14.88
C GLN A 50 6.60 -10.39 13.41
N PRO A 51 7.90 -10.46 13.11
CA PRO A 51 8.38 -10.60 11.74
C PRO A 51 7.85 -11.84 11.03
N GLY A 52 7.57 -11.72 9.73
CA GLY A 52 7.02 -12.85 9.00
C GLY A 52 6.38 -12.52 7.66
N SER A 53 5.89 -13.57 6.99
CA SER A 53 5.09 -13.43 5.79
C SER A 53 3.61 -13.51 6.14
N VAL A 54 2.82 -12.54 5.69
CA VAL A 54 1.38 -12.49 5.94
C VAL A 54 0.64 -12.53 4.60
N THR A 55 -0.16 -13.57 4.40
CA THR A 55 -1.09 -13.68 3.27
C THR A 55 -2.53 -13.69 3.78
N VAL A 56 -3.32 -12.72 3.36
CA VAL A 56 -4.75 -12.62 3.73
C VAL A 56 -5.58 -12.57 2.47
N ARG A 57 -6.56 -13.48 2.33
CA ARG A 57 -7.36 -13.60 1.11
C ARG A 57 -8.73 -12.92 1.18
N GLN A 58 -9.36 -12.88 2.36
CA GLN A 58 -10.69 -12.31 2.56
C GLN A 58 -10.88 -11.80 4.00
N PRO A 59 -10.44 -10.61 4.39
CA PRO A 59 -10.65 -10.10 5.74
C PRO A 59 -11.62 -8.91 5.82
N GLY A 60 -12.13 -8.63 7.01
CA GLY A 60 -12.69 -7.32 7.34
C GLY A 60 -11.58 -6.29 7.57
N SER A 61 -10.63 -6.58 8.47
CA SER A 61 -9.53 -5.67 8.85
C SER A 61 -8.19 -6.38 9.08
N VAL A 62 -7.09 -5.80 8.61
CA VAL A 62 -5.72 -6.34 8.77
C VAL A 62 -4.81 -5.30 9.42
N THR A 63 -4.12 -5.69 10.49
CA THR A 63 -3.07 -4.90 11.15
C THR A 63 -1.77 -5.69 11.23
N VAL A 64 -0.69 -5.17 10.64
CA VAL A 64 0.66 -5.77 10.71
C VAL A 64 1.66 -4.75 11.25
N ARG A 65 2.42 -5.14 12.28
CA ARG A 65 3.28 -4.20 13.03
C ARG A 65 4.79 -4.31 12.76
N GLN A 66 5.29 -5.47 12.34
CA GLN A 66 6.72 -5.80 12.29
C GLN A 66 7.16 -6.21 10.87
N PRO A 67 8.48 -6.25 10.59
CA PRO A 67 9.01 -6.41 9.24
C PRO A 67 8.73 -7.76 8.58
N GLY A 68 8.59 -7.71 7.27
CA GLY A 68 8.30 -8.86 6.43
C GLY A 68 7.49 -8.49 5.19
N SER A 69 6.95 -9.50 4.53
CA SER A 69 6.15 -9.35 3.30
C SER A 69 4.67 -9.53 3.60
N VAL A 70 3.86 -8.58 3.15
CA VAL A 70 2.41 -8.57 3.36
C VAL A 70 1.70 -8.62 2.01
N ILE A 71 0.89 -9.65 1.80
CA ILE A 71 0.00 -9.79 0.64
C ILE A 71 -1.43 -9.85 1.16
N VAL A 72 -2.25 -8.89 0.76
CA VAL A 72 -3.66 -8.83 1.14
C VAL A 72 -4.54 -8.74 -0.11
N ARG A 73 -5.53 -9.61 -0.19
CA ARG A 73 -6.58 -9.60 -1.21
C ARG A 73 -7.91 -9.28 -0.55
N GLN A 74 -8.67 -8.38 -1.17
CA GLN A 74 -10.04 -7.99 -0.80
C GLN A 74 -10.27 -7.59 0.67
N PRO A 75 -9.44 -6.72 1.29
CA PRO A 75 -9.69 -6.27 2.65
C PRO A 75 -10.69 -5.11 2.71
N GLY A 76 -11.48 -5.04 3.77
CA GLY A 76 -12.16 -3.79 4.13
C GLY A 76 -11.13 -2.68 4.44
N SER A 77 -10.22 -2.94 5.38
CA SER A 77 -9.15 -1.98 5.77
C SER A 77 -7.81 -2.66 6.06
N VAL A 78 -6.70 -2.01 5.69
CA VAL A 78 -5.33 -2.48 5.96
C VAL A 78 -4.50 -1.40 6.64
N THR A 79 -3.88 -1.76 7.77
CA THR A 79 -2.88 -0.94 8.45
C THR A 79 -1.57 -1.70 8.58
N VAL A 80 -0.48 -1.15 8.04
CA VAL A 80 0.87 -1.76 8.12
C VAL A 80 1.87 -0.72 8.65
N ARG A 81 2.72 -1.07 9.62
CA ARG A 81 3.60 -0.10 10.29
C ARG A 81 5.07 -0.12 9.92
N GLN A 82 5.66 -1.30 9.67
CA GLN A 82 7.10 -1.43 9.37
C GLN A 82 7.38 -2.62 8.43
N PRO A 83 6.75 -2.74 7.26
CA PRO A 83 6.96 -3.88 6.36
C PRO A 83 8.19 -3.69 5.46
N GLY A 84 8.78 -4.79 5.00
CA GLY A 84 9.72 -4.74 3.88
C GLY A 84 8.96 -4.43 2.58
N SER A 85 7.94 -5.24 2.29
CA SER A 85 7.10 -5.13 1.08
C SER A 85 5.62 -5.32 1.38
N VAL A 86 4.78 -4.50 0.77
CA VAL A 86 3.32 -4.58 0.88
C VAL A 86 2.69 -4.66 -0.49
N THR A 87 1.84 -5.66 -0.72
CA THR A 87 0.98 -5.77 -1.90
C THR A 87 -0.47 -5.90 -1.44
N VAL A 88 -1.34 -4.98 -1.88
CA VAL A 88 -2.77 -4.99 -1.54
C VAL A 88 -3.63 -4.90 -2.79
N HIS A 89 -4.64 -5.75 -2.89
CA HIS A 89 -5.62 -5.76 -3.97
C HIS A 89 -7.03 -5.47 -3.44
N GLN A 90 -7.74 -4.56 -4.10
CA GLN A 90 -9.13 -4.18 -3.84
C GLN A 90 -9.43 -3.78 -2.37
N PRO A 91 -8.60 -2.94 -1.72
CA PRO A 91 -8.90 -2.49 -0.36
C PRO A 91 -9.92 -1.35 -0.34
N GLY A 92 -10.76 -1.31 0.68
CA GLY A 92 -11.51 -0.08 1.00
C GLY A 92 -10.54 1.05 1.41
N SER A 93 -9.68 0.79 2.39
CA SER A 93 -8.65 1.73 2.85
C SER A 93 -7.29 1.06 3.12
N VAL A 94 -6.20 1.77 2.85
CA VAL A 94 -4.82 1.34 3.14
C VAL A 94 -4.06 2.45 3.85
N THR A 95 -3.50 2.13 5.02
CA THR A 95 -2.53 2.97 5.72
C THR A 95 -1.22 2.21 5.90
N VAL A 96 -0.13 2.73 5.35
CA VAL A 96 1.21 2.14 5.50
C VAL A 96 2.19 3.16 6.06
N ARG A 97 3.00 2.75 7.05
CA ARG A 97 4.11 3.53 7.60
C ARG A 97 5.42 2.79 7.36
N GLN A 98 6.49 3.54 7.08
CA GLN A 98 7.87 3.08 6.91
C GLN A 98 8.04 1.79 6.06
N PRO A 99 7.38 1.66 4.90
CA PRO A 99 7.59 0.50 4.05
C PRO A 99 8.84 0.63 3.19
N GLY A 100 9.52 -0.47 2.90
CA GLY A 100 10.48 -0.50 1.79
C GLY A 100 9.78 -0.26 0.46
N SER A 101 8.76 -1.07 0.16
CA SER A 101 7.96 -0.98 -1.08
C SER A 101 6.46 -1.19 -0.83
N VAL A 102 5.62 -0.44 -1.55
CA VAL A 102 4.16 -0.56 -1.51
C VAL A 102 3.58 -0.65 -2.92
N THR A 103 2.79 -1.69 -3.18
CA THR A 103 1.97 -1.83 -4.38
C THR A 103 0.50 -1.98 -4.00
N VAL A 104 -0.37 -1.11 -4.52
CA VAL A 104 -1.81 -1.14 -4.24
C VAL A 104 -2.62 -1.07 -5.52
N HIS A 105 -3.57 -1.99 -5.68
CA HIS A 105 -4.48 -2.07 -6.83
C HIS A 105 -5.93 -1.82 -6.41
N GLN A 106 -6.61 -0.93 -7.12
CA GLN A 106 -8.03 -0.59 -6.95
C GLN A 106 -8.44 -0.20 -5.52
N PRO A 107 -7.70 0.70 -4.84
CA PRO A 107 -8.08 1.13 -3.50
C PRO A 107 -9.16 2.22 -3.53
N GLY A 108 -10.02 2.25 -2.51
CA GLY A 108 -10.78 3.47 -2.18
C GLY A 108 -9.83 4.59 -1.77
N SER A 109 -9.09 4.40 -0.67
CA SER A 109 -8.09 5.38 -0.20
C SER A 109 -6.75 4.74 0.15
N VAL A 110 -5.67 5.48 -0.11
CA VAL A 110 -4.29 5.09 0.24
C VAL A 110 -3.59 6.23 0.95
N THR A 111 -3.06 5.96 2.15
CA THR A 111 -2.16 6.84 2.90
C THR A 111 -0.85 6.13 3.17
N VAL A 112 0.27 6.69 2.70
CA VAL A 112 1.61 6.12 2.92
C VAL A 112 2.57 7.15 3.49
N HIS A 113 3.31 6.77 4.53
CA HIS A 113 4.31 7.61 5.19
C HIS A 113 5.70 6.98 5.11
N GLN A 114 6.69 7.78 4.68
CA GLN A 114 8.11 7.40 4.58
C GLN A 114 8.38 6.12 3.78
N PRO A 115 7.79 5.93 2.58
CA PRO A 115 8.09 4.76 1.76
C PRO A 115 9.40 4.93 0.98
N GLY A 116 10.12 3.82 0.75
CA GLY A 116 11.14 3.77 -0.30
C GLY A 116 10.50 3.97 -1.68
N SER A 117 9.55 3.10 -2.03
CA SER A 117 8.79 3.20 -3.28
C SER A 117 7.28 2.92 -3.11
N VAL A 118 6.45 3.62 -3.89
CA VAL A 118 5.00 3.43 -3.92
C VAL A 118 4.51 3.33 -5.36
N THR A 119 3.76 2.27 -5.66
CA THR A 119 2.97 2.12 -6.89
C THR A 119 1.50 1.96 -6.54
N VAL A 120 0.65 2.85 -7.06
CA VAL A 120 -0.81 2.77 -6.89
C VAL A 120 -1.51 2.76 -8.24
N ARG A 121 -2.44 1.83 -8.43
CA ARG A 121 -3.23 1.69 -9.66
C ARG A 121 -4.72 1.82 -9.36
N GLN A 122 -5.40 2.67 -10.11
CA GLN A 122 -6.85 2.89 -10.01
C GLN A 122 -7.36 3.32 -8.62
N PRO A 123 -6.70 4.25 -7.90
CA PRO A 123 -7.20 4.74 -6.63
C PRO A 123 -8.30 5.80 -6.80
N VAL A 124 -9.26 5.86 -5.87
CA VAL A 124 -10.08 7.09 -5.75
C VAL A 124 -9.21 8.23 -5.20
N SER A 125 -8.45 7.96 -4.13
CA SER A 125 -7.57 8.96 -3.49
C SER A 125 -6.23 8.38 -3.01
N VAL A 126 -5.16 9.17 -3.15
CA VAL A 126 -3.82 8.83 -2.66
C VAL A 126 -3.19 10.00 -1.92
N THR A 127 -2.68 9.75 -0.72
CA THR A 127 -1.79 10.66 0.02
C THR A 127 -0.47 9.96 0.33
N VAL A 128 0.64 10.54 -0.13
CA VAL A 128 1.99 10.03 0.18
C VAL A 128 2.82 11.13 0.83
N ARG A 129 3.52 10.80 1.92
CA ARG A 129 4.41 11.72 2.64
C ARG A 129 5.82 11.15 2.70
N GLN A 130 6.82 11.96 2.35
CA GLN A 130 8.24 11.61 2.40
C GLN A 130 8.62 10.35 1.58
N PRO A 131 8.12 10.16 0.34
CA PRO A 131 8.55 9.01 -0.47
C PRO A 131 9.90 9.22 -1.13
N GLY A 132 10.67 8.14 -1.30
CA GLY A 132 11.75 8.10 -2.29
C GLY A 132 11.19 8.25 -3.70
N SER A 133 10.25 7.38 -4.08
CA SER A 133 9.58 7.41 -5.38
C SER A 133 8.08 7.09 -5.30
N VAL A 134 7.27 7.72 -6.17
CA VAL A 134 5.83 7.47 -6.29
C VAL A 134 5.42 7.34 -7.75
N THR A 135 4.69 6.26 -8.06
CA THR A 135 3.98 6.08 -9.33
C THR A 135 2.49 5.88 -9.07
N VAL A 136 1.65 6.73 -9.65
CA VAL A 136 0.18 6.59 -9.58
C VAL A 136 -0.42 6.53 -10.99
N ARG A 137 -1.34 5.60 -11.23
CA ARG A 137 -2.06 5.45 -12.51
C ARG A 137 -3.57 5.53 -12.27
N GLN A 138 -4.27 6.33 -13.09
CA GLN A 138 -5.73 6.42 -13.15
C GLN A 138 -6.36 6.75 -11.79
N SER A 139 -6.07 7.94 -11.27
CA SER A 139 -6.46 8.34 -9.92
C SER A 139 -7.46 9.47 -9.92
N GLY A 140 -8.43 9.45 -9.00
CA GLY A 140 -9.28 10.62 -8.74
C GLY A 140 -8.45 11.80 -8.21
N SER A 141 -7.76 11.61 -7.08
CA SER A 141 -6.89 12.62 -6.49
C SER A 141 -5.55 12.05 -5.99
N VAL A 142 -4.48 12.84 -6.12
CA VAL A 142 -3.14 12.50 -5.62
C VAL A 142 -2.54 13.67 -4.87
N THR A 143 -2.13 13.45 -3.62
CA THR A 143 -1.36 14.41 -2.82
C THR A 143 -0.02 13.79 -2.45
N VAL A 144 1.08 14.45 -2.84
CA VAL A 144 2.44 14.05 -2.44
C VAL A 144 3.13 15.19 -1.70
N ARG A 145 3.69 14.89 -0.52
CA ARG A 145 4.47 15.85 0.27
C ARG A 145 5.90 15.34 0.38
N GLN A 146 6.88 16.14 -0.06
CA GLN A 146 8.32 15.88 0.08
C GLN A 146 8.78 14.59 -0.57
N SER A 147 9.01 14.58 -1.88
CA SER A 147 9.39 13.35 -2.61
C SER A 147 10.70 13.48 -3.37
N GLY A 148 11.41 12.37 -3.56
CA GLY A 148 12.45 12.31 -4.60
C GLY A 148 11.81 12.45 -5.98
N SER A 149 11.04 11.45 -6.40
CA SER A 149 10.38 11.42 -7.71
C SER A 149 8.88 11.12 -7.64
N VAL A 150 8.10 11.74 -8.51
CA VAL A 150 6.65 11.52 -8.64
C VAL A 150 6.26 11.37 -10.11
N THR A 151 5.64 10.26 -10.46
CA THR A 151 5.02 10.02 -11.76
C THR A 151 3.52 9.79 -11.58
N VAL A 152 2.68 10.60 -12.22
CA VAL A 152 1.22 10.43 -12.19
C VAL A 152 0.66 10.38 -13.61
N ARG A 153 -0.06 9.29 -13.92
CA ARG A 153 -0.70 9.08 -15.23
C ARG A 153 -2.22 9.15 -15.08
N GLN A 154 -2.87 9.97 -15.90
CA GLN A 154 -4.32 10.19 -15.93
C GLN A 154 -4.93 10.53 -14.55
N PRO A 155 -4.46 11.59 -13.87
CA PRO A 155 -5.10 12.06 -12.65
C PRO A 155 -6.34 12.92 -12.92
N GLY A 156 -7.31 12.89 -12.02
CA GLY A 156 -8.33 13.94 -11.90
C GLY A 156 -7.76 15.22 -11.28
N SER A 157 -7.04 15.10 -10.16
CA SER A 157 -6.32 16.20 -9.50
C SER A 157 -4.99 15.73 -8.90
N VAL A 158 -3.98 16.61 -8.91
CA VAL A 158 -2.66 16.35 -8.31
C VAL A 158 -2.18 17.57 -7.54
N THR A 159 -1.70 17.35 -6.32
CA THR A 159 -0.98 18.34 -5.51
C THR A 159 0.37 17.76 -5.09
N VAL A 160 1.46 18.40 -5.50
CA VAL A 160 2.82 18.08 -5.05
C VAL A 160 3.40 19.32 -4.38
N ARG A 161 3.80 19.20 -3.11
CA ARG A 161 4.30 20.36 -2.34
C ARG A 161 5.80 20.61 -2.49
N GLN A 162 6.60 19.56 -2.45
CA GLN A 162 8.06 19.62 -2.51
C GLN A 162 8.54 18.33 -3.17
N SER A 163 9.28 18.44 -4.27
CA SER A 163 9.73 17.29 -5.05
C SER A 163 10.95 17.64 -5.90
N VAL A 164 11.89 16.71 -6.04
CA VAL A 164 13.04 16.88 -6.95
C VAL A 164 12.59 16.72 -8.41
N THR A 165 11.71 15.75 -8.70
CA THR A 165 11.19 15.50 -10.05
C THR A 165 9.70 15.17 -10.06
N VAL A 166 8.96 15.79 -10.99
CA VAL A 166 7.53 15.51 -11.22
C VAL A 166 7.29 15.25 -12.70
N ALA A 167 6.75 14.09 -13.03
CA ALA A 167 6.25 13.74 -14.37
C ALA A 167 4.72 13.54 -14.29
N GLN A 168 3.99 14.28 -15.12
CA GLN A 168 2.54 14.14 -15.24
C GLN A 168 2.16 13.83 -16.68
N ILE A 169 1.37 12.77 -16.88
CA ILE A 169 0.87 12.38 -18.19
C ILE A 169 -0.66 12.43 -18.12
N ALA A 170 -1.25 13.55 -18.55
CA ALA A 170 -2.68 13.80 -18.52
C ALA A 170 -3.19 14.26 -19.89
N LYS A 171 -4.47 14.00 -20.20
CA LYS A 171 -5.12 14.53 -21.41
C LYS A 171 -5.79 15.91 -21.20
N ASN A 172 -5.84 16.48 -19.98
CA ASN A 172 -6.65 17.69 -19.66
C ASN A 172 -6.00 18.71 -18.67
N LYS A 173 -6.49 19.96 -18.72
CA LYS A 173 -6.05 21.24 -18.10
C LYS A 173 -5.58 21.19 -16.63
N PHE A 174 -4.42 21.80 -16.39
CA PHE A 174 -3.79 22.03 -15.08
C PHE A 174 -4.41 23.24 -14.35
N LYS A 175 -4.65 23.15 -13.03
CA LYS A 175 -4.93 24.30 -12.15
C LYS A 175 -3.99 24.29 -10.94
N GLY A 176 -3.01 25.19 -10.95
CA GLY A 176 -2.31 25.74 -9.78
C GLY A 176 -1.15 24.90 -9.20
N ALA A 177 0.07 25.43 -9.34
CA ALA A 177 1.16 25.15 -8.42
C ALA A 177 1.75 26.50 -7.95
N LYS A 178 1.86 26.70 -6.63
CA LYS A 178 2.70 27.78 -6.08
C LYS A 178 4.16 27.35 -6.19
N GLN A 179 4.95 28.30 -6.65
CA GLN A 179 6.29 28.22 -7.22
C GLN A 179 7.34 28.23 -6.12
N ASP A 180 8.15 27.17 -6.02
CA ASP A 180 9.52 27.25 -5.49
C ASP A 180 10.46 26.84 -6.62
N GLN A 181 11.42 27.71 -6.90
CA GLN A 181 12.26 27.74 -8.09
C GLN A 181 13.19 26.51 -8.16
N ASN A 182 12.80 25.50 -8.95
CA ASN A 182 13.66 24.58 -9.74
C ASN A 182 12.85 23.50 -10.48
N VAL A 183 11.57 23.75 -10.76
CA VAL A 183 10.71 22.80 -11.48
C VAL A 183 10.96 23.00 -12.98
N LEU A 184 11.68 22.06 -13.61
CA LEU A 184 11.65 21.90 -15.06
C LEU A 184 10.21 21.64 -15.48
N TRP A 185 9.53 22.69 -15.94
CA TRP A 185 8.25 22.59 -16.62
C TRP A 185 8.51 22.10 -18.04
N ASP A 186 8.58 20.79 -18.26
CA ASP A 186 8.38 20.30 -19.63
C ASP A 186 7.96 18.82 -19.71
N VAL A 187 6.67 18.59 -19.97
CA VAL A 187 6.24 17.48 -20.84
C VAL A 187 5.06 17.96 -21.71
N GLY A 188 5.16 19.20 -22.19
CA GLY A 188 4.35 19.67 -23.32
C GLY A 188 5.03 19.37 -24.66
N LEU A 189 6.35 19.15 -24.64
CA LEU A 189 7.18 19.04 -25.84
C LEU A 189 7.63 17.61 -26.22
N TYR A 190 6.93 16.56 -25.79
CA TYR A 190 7.27 15.18 -26.22
C TYR A 190 6.30 14.52 -27.20
N LEU A 191 5.16 15.16 -27.52
CA LEU A 191 4.26 14.66 -28.57
C LEU A 191 4.59 15.21 -29.96
N LYS A 192 5.18 16.41 -30.06
CA LYS A 192 5.57 16.98 -31.38
C LYS A 192 6.81 16.30 -31.99
N LYS A 193 7.59 15.55 -31.22
CA LYS A 193 8.72 14.73 -31.69
C LYS A 193 8.40 13.24 -31.86
N ALA A 194 7.24 12.78 -31.38
CA ALA A 194 6.82 11.39 -31.43
C ALA A 194 5.77 11.08 -32.51
N GLY A 195 5.33 12.07 -33.29
CA GLY A 195 4.43 11.85 -34.43
C GLY A 195 3.07 11.25 -34.07
N ILE A 196 2.52 11.58 -32.89
CA ILE A 196 1.13 11.28 -32.49
C ILE A 196 0.46 12.58 -32.04
#